data_AF-A0A6G0VKF1-F1
#
_entry.id   AF-A0A6G0VKF1-F1
#
_cell.length_a   1.000
_cell.length_b   1.000
_cell.length_c   1.000
_cell.angle_alpha   90.00
_cell.angle_beta   90.00
_cell.angle_gamma   90.00
#
_symmetry.space_group_name_H-M   'P 1'
#
loop_
_entity.id
_entity.type
_entity.pdbx_description
1 polymer ?
#
loop_
_entity_poly.entity_id
_entity_poly.type
_entity_poly.pdbx_seq_one_letter_code
_entity_poly.pdbx_strand_id
1 'polypeptide(L)' 'MANFDNERLIMEIHLKPSIWDISSEEYKDRDKKLQDWQDVAVALNGNWDILSKTEKDDF' A
#
# COMPACT_ATOMS: atom_id res chain seq x y z
N MET A 1 -14.46 -8.88 -14.58
CA MET A 1 -13.26 -8.31 -13.96
C MET A 1 -13.72 -7.49 -12.79
N ALA A 2 -13.23 -7.78 -11.57
CA ALA A 2 -13.48 -6.90 -10.43
C ALA A 2 -12.80 -5.56 -10.75
N ASN A 3 -13.53 -4.46 -10.66
CA ASN A 3 -12.98 -3.13 -10.88
C ASN A 3 -12.05 -2.83 -9.70
N PHE A 4 -10.77 -2.54 -9.97
CA PHE A 4 -9.84 -2.13 -8.93
C PHE A 4 -10.34 -0.83 -8.29
N ASP A 5 -10.39 -0.78 -6.95
CA ASP A 5 -10.93 0.37 -6.22
C ASP A 5 -9.88 1.49 -6.12
N ASN A 6 -9.81 2.29 -7.18
CA ASN A 6 -8.89 3.42 -7.28
C ASN A 6 -9.12 4.48 -6.19
N GLU A 7 -10.37 4.72 -5.80
CA GLU A 7 -10.70 5.73 -4.80
C GLU A 7 -10.18 5.30 -3.42
N ARG A 8 -10.33 4.01 -3.10
CA ARG A 8 -9.76 3.40 -1.90
C ARG A 8 -8.23 3.49 -1.90
N LEU A 9 -7.58 3.20 -3.03
CA LEU A 9 -6.11 3.31 -3.15
C LEU A 9 -5.64 4.74 -2.87
N ILE A 10 -6.27 5.73 -3.49
CA ILE A 10 -5.92 7.14 -3.32
C ILE A 10 -6.10 7.55 -1.86
N MET A 11 -7.21 7.18 -1.22
CA MET A 11 -7.43 7.46 0.21
C MET A 11 -6.33 6.84 1.08
N GLU A 12 -5.99 5.57 0.87
CA GLU A 12 -4.99 4.87 1.69
C GLU A 12 -3.58 5.46 1.52
N ILE A 13 -3.19 5.86 0.30
CA ILE A 13 -1.93 6.57 0.05
C ILE A 13 -1.94 7.93 0.76
N HIS A 14 -3.01 8.71 0.65
CA HIS A 14 -3.10 10.04 1.26
C HIS A 14 -2.89 10.01 2.79
N LEU A 15 -3.32 8.93 3.46
CA LEU A 15 -3.15 8.74 4.90
C LEU A 15 -1.72 8.36 5.33
N LYS A 16 -0.81 8.07 4.39
CA LYS A 16 0.55 7.58 4.66
C LYS A 16 1.59 8.52 4.03
N PRO A 17 1.98 9.61 4.72
CA PRO A 17 2.93 10.60 4.21
C PRO A 17 4.27 10.00 3.79
N SER A 18 4.68 8.90 4.43
CA SER A 18 5.86 8.13 4.04
C SER A 18 5.87 7.74 2.55
N ILE A 19 4.71 7.57 1.92
CA ILE A 19 4.60 7.14 0.51
C ILE A 19 4.73 8.30 -0.46
N TRP A 20 4.08 9.44 -0.20
CA TRP A 20 3.88 10.50 -1.20
C TRP A 20 4.42 11.88 -0.80
N ASP A 21 4.56 12.17 0.49
CA ASP A 21 4.94 13.50 0.96
C ASP A 21 6.47 13.61 1.05
N ILE A 22 7.09 14.09 -0.01
CA ILE A 22 8.54 14.32 -0.09
C ILE A 22 9.09 15.28 0.97
N SER A 23 8.22 16.09 1.58
CA SER A 23 8.60 17.03 2.65
C SER A 23 8.56 16.39 4.04
N SER A 24 7.85 15.27 4.19
CA SER A 24 7.79 14.50 5.43
C SER A 24 9.13 13.80 5.71
N GLU A 25 9.51 13.76 6.99
CA GLU A 25 10.66 12.97 7.43
C GLU A 25 10.44 11.47 7.20
N GLU A 26 9.19 11.02 7.30
CA GLU A 26 8.79 9.62 7.07
C GLU A 26 9.07 9.17 5.63
N TYR A 27 9.08 10.08 4.66
CA TYR A 27 9.34 9.73 3.25
C TYR A 27 10.76 9.24 3.01
N LYS A 28 11.70 9.65 3.89
CA LYS A 28 13.10 9.20 3.87
C LYS A 28 13.29 7.86 4.57
N ASP A 29 12.33 7.44 5.39
CA ASP A 29 12.35 6.16 6.08
C ASP A 29 11.89 5.05 5.13
N ARG A 30 12.86 4.25 4.68
CA ARG A 30 12.63 3.14 3.75
C ARG A 30 11.80 2.02 4.39
N ASP A 31 12.02 1.73 5.66
CA ASP A 31 11.35 0.63 6.35
C ASP A 31 9.89 1.01 6.63
N LYS A 32 9.65 2.26 7.03
CA LYS A 32 8.30 2.81 7.18
C LYS A 32 7.55 2.82 5.84
N LYS A 33 8.19 3.26 4.76
CA LYS A 33 7.61 3.23 3.40
C LYS A 33 7.23 1.82 2.96
N LEU A 34 8.09 0.82 3.23
CA LEU A 34 7.79 -0.58 2.92
C LEU A 34 6.59 -1.09 3.73
N GLN A 35 6.56 -0.82 5.03
CA GLN A 35 5.45 -1.21 5.90
C GLN A 35 4.14 -0.56 5.44
N ASP A 36 4.16 0.73 5.13
CA ASP A 36 2.99 1.47 4.70
C ASP A 36 2.43 0.97 3.36
N TRP A 37 3.28 0.54 2.42
CA TRP A 37 2.83 -0.15 1.21
C TRP A 37 2.19 -1.52 1.47
N GLN A 38 2.70 -2.28 2.45
CA GLN A 38 2.07 -3.54 2.86
C GLN A 38 0.68 -3.28 3.45
N ASP A 39 0.55 -2.26 4.29
CA ASP A 39 -0.72 -1.86 4.90
C ASP A 39 -1.73 -1.41 3.83
N VAL A 40 -1.31 -0.66 2.80
CA VAL A 40 -2.16 -0.30 1.65
C VAL A 40 -2.65 -1.56 0.93
N ALA A 41 -1.78 -2.53 0.71
CA ALA A 41 -2.13 -3.76 0.00
C ALA A 41 -3.13 -4.63 0.80
N VAL A 42 -2.96 -4.72 2.13
CA VAL A 42 -3.95 -5.36 3.03
C VAL A 42 -5.28 -4.60 3.03
N ALA A 43 -5.25 -3.26 3.03
CA ALA A 43 -6.46 -2.43 3.03
C ALA A 43 -7.25 -2.53 1.71
N LEU A 44 -6.57 -2.80 0.59
CA LEU A 44 -7.18 -2.99 -0.73
C LEU A 44 -7.61 -4.43 -0.99
N ASN A 45 -6.92 -5.39 -0.36
CA ASN A 45 -7.23 -6.79 -0.48
C ASN A 45 -7.23 -7.42 0.91
N GLY A 46 -8.42 -7.61 1.48
CA GLY A 46 -8.58 -8.22 2.81
C GLY A 46 -7.99 -9.64 2.95
N ASN A 47 -7.57 -10.26 1.84
CA ASN A 47 -6.86 -11.54 1.81
C ASN A 47 -5.36 -11.42 1.51
N TRP A 48 -4.78 -10.21 1.50
CA TRP A 48 -3.37 -9.99 1.16
C TRP A 48 -2.41 -10.80 2.04
N ASP A 49 -2.71 -10.97 3.32
CA ASP A 49 -1.88 -11.77 4.24
C ASP A 49 -1.96 -13.29 3.97
N ILE A 50 -2.94 -13.72 3.20
CA ILE A 50 -3.20 -15.13 2.87
C ILE A 50 -2.59 -15.49 1.51
N LEU A 51 -2.29 -14.49 0.67
CA LEU A 51 -1.67 -14.70 -0.64
C LEU A 51 -0.20 -15.13 -0.50
N SER A 52 0.16 -16.16 -1.26
CA SER A 52 1.56 -16.57 -1.41
C SER A 52 2.38 -15.48 -2.11
N LYS A 53 3.70 -15.55 -1.97
CA LYS A 53 4.61 -14.57 -2.58
C LYS A 53 4.44 -14.46 -4.10
N THR A 54 4.14 -15.59 -4.76
CA THR A 54 3.87 -15.66 -6.20
C THR A 54 2.57 -14.95 -6.58
N GLU A 55 1.51 -15.08 -5.78
CA GLU A 55 0.21 -14.43 -6.06
C GLU A 55 0.24 -12.92 -5.81
N LYS A 56 1.19 -12.43 -5.00
CA LYS A 56 1.43 -10.99 -4.80
C LYS A 56 2.17 -10.34 -5.97
N ASP A 57 3.01 -11.10 -6.69
CA ASP A 57 3.75 -10.60 -7.85
C ASP A 57 2.87 -10.53 -9.12
N ASP A 58 1.76 -11.28 -9.17
CA ASP A 58 0.79 -11.31 -10.28
C ASP A 58 -0.33 -10.25 -10.17
N PHE A 59 -0.32 -9.43 -9.11
CA PHE A 59 -1.32 -8.39 -8.80
C PHE A 59 -0.82 -6.98 -9.14
#